data_AF-A0A0I9SQ66-F1
#
_entry.id   AF-A0A0I9SQ66-F1
#
_cell.length_a   1.000
_cell.length_b   1.000
_cell.length_c   1.000
_cell.angle_alpha   90.00
_cell.angle_beta   90.00
_cell.angle_gamma   90.00
#
_symmetry.space_group_name_H-M   'P 1'
#
loop_
_entity.id
_entity.type
_entity.pdbx_description
1 polymer ?
#
loop_
_entity_poly.entity_id
_entity_poly.type
_entity_poly.pdbx_seq_one_letter_code
_entity_poly.pdbx_strand_id
1 'polypeptide(L)'
;LEQPARQLAEAFADVSLRAPQVRYLSSSSARPIFDSEHLRDDLACNMCRVVDWHATLRTAYERGVRLHIELPPGQVLTGLARRVFEQGTLVAFDGARLDTLDALLRQAQGPDY
;
A
#
# COMPACT_ATOMS: atom_id res chain seq x y z
N LEU A 1 -5.12 -10.25 -21.84
CA LEU A 1 -4.84 -9.17 -20.86
C LEU A 1 -3.33 -8.99 -20.59
N GLU A 2 -2.44 -9.74 -21.25
CA GLU A 2 -0.99 -9.71 -20.94
C GLU A 2 -0.20 -8.64 -21.71
N GLN A 3 -0.72 -8.15 -22.84
CA GLN A 3 -0.01 -7.17 -23.67
C GLN A 3 0.37 -5.88 -22.93
N PRO A 4 -0.52 -5.23 -22.13
CA PRO A 4 -0.14 -4.03 -21.38
C PRO A 4 0.92 -4.31 -20.31
N ALA A 5 0.82 -5.44 -19.61
CA ALA A 5 1.82 -5.85 -18.62
C ALA A 5 3.19 -6.07 -19.26
N ARG A 6 3.24 -6.68 -20.45
CA ARG A 6 4.49 -6.84 -21.21
C ARG A 6 5.09 -5.50 -21.64
N GLN A 7 4.27 -4.57 -22.13
CA GLN A 7 4.74 -3.23 -22.50
C GLN A 7 5.31 -2.48 -21.30
N LEU A 8 4.65 -2.59 -20.14
CA LEU A 8 5.14 -1.99 -18.90
C LEU A 8 6.43 -2.67 -18.41
N ALA A 9 6.54 -4.00 -18.52
CA ALA A 9 7.77 -4.73 -18.21
C ALA A 9 8.95 -4.30 -19.09
N GLU A 10 8.72 -4.11 -20.39
CA GLU A 10 9.72 -3.60 -21.33
C GLU A 10 10.14 -2.17 -20.96
N ALA A 11 9.19 -1.27 -20.65
CA ALA A 11 9.49 0.09 -20.19
C ALA A 11 10.28 0.12 -18.87
N PHE A 12 10.07 -0.88 -18.00
CA PHE A 12 10.84 -1.02 -16.77
C PHE A 12 12.32 -1.29 -17.02
N ALA A 13 12.73 -1.85 -18.18
CA ALA A 13 14.13 -2.19 -18.46
C ALA A 13 15.09 -1.00 -18.28
N ASP A 14 14.63 0.22 -18.57
CA ASP A 14 15.41 1.46 -18.45
C ASP A 14 15.29 2.14 -17.08
N VAL A 15 14.52 1.56 -16.15
CA VAL A 15 14.29 2.09 -14.81
C VAL A 15 15.17 1.38 -13.78
N SER A 16 16.00 2.16 -13.08
CA SER A 16 16.77 1.69 -11.93
C SER A 16 15.88 1.57 -10.68
N LEU A 17 15.48 0.35 -10.35
CA LEU A 17 14.75 0.03 -9.12
C LEU A 17 15.71 -0.35 -7.99
N ARG A 18 15.35 0.04 -6.77
CA ARG A 18 16.06 -0.33 -5.54
C ARG A 18 15.10 -1.09 -4.63
N ALA A 19 15.65 -1.89 -3.72
CA ALA A 19 14.86 -2.55 -2.69
C ALA A 19 14.04 -1.51 -1.89
N PRO A 20 12.76 -1.78 -1.57
CA PRO A 20 11.95 -0.89 -0.75
C PRO A 20 12.60 -0.59 0.60
N GLN A 21 12.71 0.69 0.94
CA GLN A 21 13.16 1.12 2.28
C GLN A 21 12.04 1.05 3.32
N VAL A 22 10.80 0.96 2.86
CA VAL A 22 9.60 0.73 3.66
C VAL A 22 8.96 -0.59 3.20
N ARG A 23 8.25 -1.27 4.10
CA ARG A 23 7.58 -2.53 3.75
C ARG A 23 6.56 -2.27 2.64
N TYR A 24 6.82 -2.81 1.46
CA TYR A 24 5.88 -2.80 0.35
C TYR A 24 4.98 -4.02 0.44
N LEU A 25 3.66 -3.83 0.37
CA LEU A 25 2.69 -4.91 0.37
C LEU A 25 2.00 -4.98 -0.99
N SER A 26 2.21 -6.09 -1.70
CA SER A 26 1.63 -6.32 -3.03
C SER A 26 0.11 -6.39 -2.94
N SER A 27 -0.57 -5.62 -3.78
CA SER A 27 -2.03 -5.61 -3.86
C SER A 27 -2.60 -6.85 -4.57
N SER A 28 -1.75 -7.65 -5.23
CA SER A 28 -2.16 -8.87 -5.93
C SER A 28 -1.93 -10.13 -5.09
N SER A 29 -0.79 -10.21 -4.40
CA SER A 29 -0.47 -11.39 -3.57
C SER A 29 -0.84 -11.22 -2.10
N ALA A 30 -1.15 -9.99 -1.66
CA ALA A 30 -1.31 -9.63 -0.26
C ALA A 30 -0.10 -10.05 0.61
N ARG A 31 1.11 -9.99 0.04
CA ARG A 31 2.36 -10.37 0.72
C ARG A 31 3.39 -9.25 0.63
N PRO A 32 4.30 -9.16 1.64
CA PRO A 32 5.36 -8.20 1.58
C PRO A 32 6.39 -8.58 0.51
N ILE A 33 6.91 -7.57 -0.19
CA ILE A 33 8.01 -7.69 -1.14
C ILE A 33 9.21 -6.90 -0.59
N PHE A 34 10.40 -7.50 -0.69
CA PHE A 34 11.61 -6.97 -0.04
C PHE A 34 12.72 -6.63 -1.03
N ASP A 35 12.73 -7.22 -2.22
CA ASP A 35 13.75 -6.98 -3.24
C ASP A 35 13.18 -6.31 -4.50
N SER A 36 14.07 -5.70 -5.27
CA SER A 36 13.74 -4.94 -6.46
C SER A 36 13.27 -5.79 -7.63
N GLU A 37 13.64 -7.08 -7.70
CA GLU A 37 13.27 -7.95 -8.81
C GLU A 37 11.79 -8.33 -8.71
N HIS A 38 11.36 -8.82 -7.54
CA HIS A 38 9.95 -9.12 -7.29
C HIS A 38 9.08 -7.86 -7.31
N LEU A 39 9.60 -6.70 -6.87
CA LEU A 39 8.87 -5.43 -6.98
C LEU A 39 8.62 -5.05 -8.45
N ARG A 40 9.64 -5.22 -9.30
CA ARG A 40 9.52 -4.95 -10.74
C ARG A 40 8.45 -5.83 -11.37
N ASP A 41 8.47 -7.13 -11.09
CA ASP A 41 7.46 -8.07 -11.57
C ASP A 41 6.06 -7.70 -11.07
N ASP A 42 5.91 -7.40 -9.78
CA ASP A 42 4.63 -7.02 -9.18
C ASP A 42 4.05 -5.76 -9.83
N LEU A 43 4.87 -4.72 -10.00
CA LEU A 43 4.44 -3.47 -10.63
C LEU A 43 4.12 -3.64 -12.12
N ALA A 44 4.91 -4.40 -12.88
CA ALA A 44 4.64 -4.62 -14.29
C ALA A 44 3.37 -5.46 -14.50
N CYS A 45 3.22 -6.51 -13.69
CA CYS A 45 2.09 -7.43 -13.79
C CYS A 45 0.83 -6.92 -13.09
N ASN A 46 0.85 -5.79 -12.36
CA ASN A 46 -0.36 -5.21 -11.78
C ASN A 46 -1.42 -4.87 -12.85
N MET A 47 -1.01 -4.71 -14.10
CA MET A 47 -1.91 -4.43 -15.23
C MET A 47 -2.73 -5.65 -15.64
N CYS A 48 -2.30 -6.86 -15.28
CA CYS A 48 -2.96 -8.12 -15.67
C CYS A 48 -3.33 -9.02 -14.49
N ARG A 49 -2.83 -8.74 -13.28
CA ARG A 49 -3.15 -9.47 -12.05
C ARG A 49 -4.34 -8.82 -11.35
N VAL A 50 -5.21 -9.65 -10.79
CA VAL A 50 -6.34 -9.16 -9.97
C VAL A 50 -5.78 -8.47 -8.73
N VAL A 51 -6.45 -7.38 -8.33
CA VAL A 51 -6.20 -6.69 -7.07
C VAL A 51 -7.07 -7.31 -5.97
N ASP A 52 -6.44 -7.90 -4.96
CA ASP A 52 -7.10 -8.35 -3.73
C ASP A 52 -6.86 -7.35 -2.60
N TRP A 53 -7.58 -6.22 -2.68
CA TRP A 53 -7.46 -5.13 -1.73
C TRP A 53 -7.86 -5.54 -0.30
N HIS A 54 -8.87 -6.40 -0.17
CA HIS A 54 -9.34 -6.85 1.14
C HIS A 54 -8.28 -7.72 1.82
N ALA A 55 -7.69 -8.70 1.12
CA ALA A 55 -6.61 -9.50 1.68
C ALA A 55 -5.37 -8.66 2.00
N THR A 56 -5.06 -7.66 1.18
CA THR A 56 -3.95 -6.72 1.39
C THR A 56 -4.13 -5.95 2.70
N LEU A 57 -5.31 -5.35 2.92
CA LEU A 57 -5.59 -4.63 4.16
C LEU A 57 -5.62 -5.55 5.39
N ARG A 58 -6.21 -6.74 5.26
CA ARG A 58 -6.23 -7.73 6.36
C ARG A 58 -4.82 -8.14 6.76
N THR A 59 -3.98 -8.41 5.77
CA THR A 59 -2.56 -8.74 5.95
C THR A 59 -1.79 -7.62 6.66
N ALA A 60 -2.05 -6.35 6.33
CA ALA A 60 -1.47 -5.21 7.02
C ALA A 60 -1.94 -5.13 8.48
N TYR A 61 -3.25 -5.29 8.71
CA TYR A 61 -3.85 -5.27 10.05
C TYR A 61 -3.32 -6.40 10.94
N GLU A 62 -3.22 -7.63 10.41
CA GLU A 62 -2.64 -8.80 11.10
C GLU A 62 -1.16 -8.59 11.47
N ARG A 63 -0.44 -7.71 10.74
CA ARG A 63 0.95 -7.31 11.02
C ARG A 63 1.06 -6.12 11.98
N GLY A 64 -0.04 -5.75 12.64
CA GLY A 64 -0.04 -4.70 13.66
C GLY A 64 -0.29 -3.29 13.13
N VAL A 65 -0.56 -3.11 11.83
CA VAL A 65 -0.94 -1.77 11.32
C VAL A 65 -2.27 -1.36 11.95
N ARG A 66 -2.29 -0.19 12.61
CA ARG A 66 -3.48 0.39 13.22
C ARG A 66 -3.83 1.77 12.71
N LEU A 67 -2.91 2.43 11.99
CA LEU A 67 -3.16 3.68 11.31
C LEU A 67 -3.08 3.47 9.79
N HIS A 68 -4.17 3.78 9.09
CA HIS A 68 -4.22 3.84 7.64
C HIS A 68 -4.37 5.30 7.22
N ILE A 69 -3.46 5.74 6.34
CA ILE A 69 -3.52 7.06 5.71
C ILE A 69 -3.63 6.82 4.19
N GLU A 70 -4.72 7.29 3.59
CA GLU A 70 -4.87 7.35 2.13
C GLU A 70 -4.27 8.66 1.62
N LEU A 71 -3.28 8.56 0.73
CA LEU A 71 -2.69 9.72 0.07
C LEU A 71 -3.65 10.30 -0.98
N PRO A 72 -3.57 11.62 -1.26
CA PRO A 72 -4.52 12.28 -2.14
C PRO A 72 -4.34 11.85 -3.62
N PRO A 73 -5.38 11.98 -4.47
CA PRO A 73 -6.70 12.53 -4.16
C PRO A 73 -7.74 11.46 -3.73
N GLY A 74 -8.73 11.90 -2.97
CA GLY A 74 -9.93 11.13 -2.62
C GLY A 74 -9.95 10.53 -1.23
N GLN A 75 -10.99 9.72 -0.99
CA GLN A 75 -11.28 9.06 0.29
C GLN A 75 -11.81 7.62 0.11
N VAL A 76 -11.57 7.03 -1.08
CA VAL A 76 -12.15 5.74 -1.48
C VAL A 76 -11.48 4.61 -0.72
N LEU A 77 -10.15 4.58 -0.66
CA LEU A 77 -9.40 3.52 0.03
C LEU A 77 -9.66 3.55 1.55
N THR A 78 -9.79 4.75 2.12
CA THR A 78 -10.22 4.99 3.51
C THR A 78 -11.60 4.39 3.75
N GLY A 79 -12.54 4.61 2.83
CA GLY A 79 -13.88 4.01 2.89
C GLY A 79 -13.84 2.48 2.85
N LEU A 80 -13.09 1.90 1.91
CA LEU A 80 -12.94 0.45 1.76
C LEU A 80 -12.27 -0.20 2.98
N ALA A 81 -11.35 0.51 3.64
CA ALA A 81 -10.62 0.00 4.80
C ALA A 81 -11.46 -0.13 6.08
N ARG A 82 -12.63 0.51 6.16
CA ARG A 82 -13.52 0.49 7.34
C ARG A 82 -13.91 -0.91 7.78
N ARG A 83 -14.06 -1.86 6.85
CA ARG A 83 -14.47 -3.24 7.17
C ARG A 83 -13.35 -4.09 7.79
N VAL A 84 -12.10 -3.64 7.69
CA VAL A 84 -10.93 -4.38 8.15
C VAL A 84 -10.34 -3.74 9.42
N PHE A 85 -10.34 -2.42 9.48
CA PHE A 85 -9.74 -1.64 10.57
C PHE A 85 -10.76 -1.33 11.68
N GLU A 86 -11.35 -2.36 12.29
CA GLU A 86 -12.37 -2.19 13.34
C GLU A 86 -11.85 -1.44 14.57
N GLN A 87 -10.60 -1.70 14.97
CA GLN A 87 -9.91 -1.06 16.09
C GLN A 87 -8.75 -0.15 15.64
N GLY A 88 -8.85 0.39 14.42
CA GLY A 88 -7.82 1.25 13.83
C GLY A 88 -8.30 2.67 13.56
N THR A 89 -7.34 3.55 13.27
CA THR A 89 -7.59 4.90 12.78
C THR A 89 -7.44 4.93 11.27
N LEU A 90 -8.44 5.50 10.59
CA LEU A 90 -8.50 5.62 9.13
C LEU A 90 -8.62 7.11 8.78
N VAL A 91 -7.70 7.63 7.96
CA VAL A 91 -7.73 9.04 7.56
C VAL A 91 -7.41 9.16 6.07
N ALA A 92 -8.25 9.91 5.36
CA ALA A 92 -7.91 10.41 4.03
C ALA A 92 -7.09 11.69 4.17
N PHE A 93 -6.01 11.81 3.41
CA PHE A 93 -5.18 13.02 3.42
C PHE A 93 -5.98 14.23 2.89
N ASP A 94 -6.86 14.00 1.91
CA ASP A 94 -7.75 15.04 1.40
C ASP A 94 -8.68 15.56 2.50
N GLY A 95 -8.60 16.87 2.75
CA GLY A 95 -9.38 17.55 3.79
C GLY A 95 -8.86 17.36 5.22
N ALA A 96 -7.84 16.52 5.44
CA ALA A 96 -7.15 16.45 6.72
C ALA A 96 -6.17 17.60 6.89
N ARG A 97 -6.11 18.15 8.11
CA ARG A 97 -5.07 19.13 8.45
C ARG A 97 -3.74 18.42 8.66
N LEU A 98 -2.64 19.06 8.25
CA LEU A 98 -1.30 18.50 8.36
C LEU A 98 -0.88 18.24 9.81
N ASP A 99 -1.26 19.12 10.74
CA ASP A 99 -1.00 18.97 12.18
C ASP A 99 -1.69 17.74 12.76
N THR A 100 -2.92 17.44 12.31
CA THR A 100 -3.63 16.21 12.67
C THR A 100 -2.90 14.97 12.16
N LEU A 101 -2.46 14.96 10.90
CA LEU A 101 -1.74 13.82 10.32
C LEU A 101 -0.42 13.55 11.04
N ASP A 102 0.33 14.60 11.35
CA ASP A 102 1.59 14.53 12.09
C ASP A 102 1.39 14.02 13.52
N ALA A 103 0.32 14.46 14.21
CA ALA A 103 -0.05 13.93 15.52
C ALA A 103 -0.38 12.43 15.47
N LEU A 104 -1.14 11.99 14.47
CA LEU A 104 -1.49 10.58 14.27
C LEU A 104 -0.27 9.72 13.96
N LEU A 105 0.65 10.21 13.12
CA LEU A 105 1.90 9.51 12.82
C LEU A 105 2.74 9.32 14.08
N ARG A 106 2.88 10.35 14.93
CA ARG A 106 3.56 10.23 16.23
C ARG A 106 2.89 9.22 17.15
N GLN A 107 1.56 9.20 17.21
CA GLN A 107 0.82 8.24 18.02
C GLN A 107 1.03 6.80 17.54
N ALA A 108 1.06 6.57 16.22
CA ALA A 108 1.29 5.25 15.64
C ALA A 108 2.74 4.76 15.76
N GLN A 109 3.69 5.66 16.03
CA GLN A 109 5.11 5.36 16.28
C GLN A 109 5.47 5.29 17.78
N GLY A 110 4.51 5.55 18.68
CA GLY A 110 4.70 5.43 20.12
C GLY A 110 5.13 4.01 20.53
N PRO A 111 5.89 3.86 21.64
CA PRO A 111 6.67 2.67 21.92
C PRO A 111 5.78 1.43 21.88
N ASP A 112 6.21 0.48 21.05
CA ASP A 112 5.56 -0.79 20.79
C ASP A 112 5.13 -1.48 22.10
N TYR A 113 4.04 -2.24 22.00
CA TYR A 113 3.85 -3.43 22.82
C TYR A 113 5.04 -4.38 22.70
#